data_AF-A0A9E2FLE7-F1
#
_entry.id   AF-A0A9E2FLE7-F1
#
_cell.length_a   1.000
_cell.length_b   1.000
_cell.length_c   1.000
_cell.angle_alpha   90.00
_cell.angle_beta   90.00
_cell.angle_gamma   90.00
#
_symmetry.space_group_name_H-M   'P 1'
#
loop_
_entity.id
_entity.type
_entity.pdbx_description
1 polymer ?
#
loop_
_entity_poly.entity_id
_entity_poly.type
_entity_poly.pdbx_seq_one_letter_code
_entity_poly.pdbx_strand_id
1 'polypeptide(L)' 'LIKVLERLREHGNTLVIIEHNLDVIKRADWIIDLGPEGGSGGGEIVASGTPEQVALVKRSFTGQFLGPLLKRRRKAA' A
#
# COMPACT_ATOMS: atom_id res chain seq x y z
N LEU A 1 12.43 -9.45 7.07
CA LEU A 1 11.13 -8.96 7.59
C LEU A 1 9.94 -9.45 6.76
N ILE A 2 9.84 -9.13 5.46
CA ILE A 2 8.70 -9.51 4.60
C ILE A 2 8.33 -11.00 4.68
N LYS A 3 9.31 -11.92 4.60
CA LYS A 3 9.07 -13.37 4.70
C LYS A 3 8.40 -13.80 6.02
N VAL A 4 8.63 -13.07 7.11
CA VAL A 4 8.01 -13.37 8.41
C VAL A 4 6.55 -12.92 8.40
N LEU A 5 6.27 -11.75 7.84
CA LEU A 5 4.90 -11.23 7.70
C LEU A 5 4.07 -12.14 6.77
N GLU A 6 4.65 -12.58 5.64
CA GLU A 6 4.03 -13.52 4.72
C GLU A 6 3.66 -14.84 5.43
N ARG A 7 4.57 -15.40 6.23
CA ARG A 7 4.28 -16.60 7.04
C ARG A 7 3.17 -16.36 8.04
N LEU A 8 3.20 -15.27 8.81
CA LEU A 8 2.15 -14.98 9.80
C LEU A 8 0.77 -14.91 9.13
N ARG A 9 0.69 -14.26 7.96
CA ARG A 9 -0.53 -14.21 7.16
C ARG A 9 -0.97 -15.60 6.67
N GLU A 10 -0.05 -16.41 6.16
CA GLU A 10 -0.33 -17.79 5.70
C GLU A 10 -0.84 -18.71 6.81
N HIS A 11 -0.50 -18.42 8.08
CA HIS A 11 -1.05 -19.13 9.24
C HIS A 11 -2.45 -18.64 9.66
N GLY A 12 -3.09 -17.77 8.86
CA GLY A 12 -4.44 -17.27 9.09
C GLY A 12 -4.52 -16.03 10.00
N ASN A 13 -3.39 -15.40 10.33
CA ASN A 13 -3.41 -14.16 11.12
C ASN A 13 -3.77 -12.95 10.25
N THR A 14 -4.53 -12.01 10.84
CA THR A 14 -4.72 -10.68 10.25
C THR A 14 -3.62 -9.75 10.74
N LEU A 15 -2.94 -9.08 9.80
CA LEU A 15 -1.85 -8.15 10.08
C LEU A 15 -2.28 -6.74 9.67
N VAL A 16 -2.25 -5.81 10.61
CA VAL A 16 -2.45 -4.38 10.34
C VAL A 16 -1.13 -3.67 10.61
N ILE A 17 -0.60 -2.95 9.61
CA ILE A 17 0.74 -2.38 9.64
C ILE A 17 0.67 -0.92 9.15
N ILE A 18 1.34 -0.01 9.87
CA ILE A 18 1.56 1.37 9.43
C ILE A 18 2.95 1.43 8.80
N GLU A 19 3.05 1.88 7.55
CA GLU A 19 4.27 1.69 6.77
C GLU A 19 4.40 2.73 5.64
N HIS A 20 5.64 3.07 5.24
CA HIS A 20 5.96 4.03 4.16
C HIS A 20 6.91 3.46 3.07
N ASN A 21 7.57 2.34 3.33
CA ASN A 21 8.33 1.53 2.38
C ASN A 21 7.42 0.81 1.35
N LEU A 22 7.52 1.29 0.12
CA LEU A 22 6.77 0.78 -1.03
C LEU A 22 6.99 -0.71 -1.34
N ASP A 23 8.10 -1.32 -0.92
CA ASP A 23 8.33 -2.76 -1.12
C ASP A 23 7.44 -3.64 -0.22
N VAL A 24 7.03 -3.13 0.93
CA VAL A 24 6.04 -3.76 1.82
C VAL A 24 4.64 -3.45 1.32
N ILE A 25 4.35 -2.17 1.07
CA ILE A 25 3.03 -1.69 0.64
C ILE A 25 2.55 -2.39 -0.64
N LYS A 26 3.43 -2.58 -1.64
CA LYS A 26 3.05 -3.25 -2.89
C LYS A 26 2.70 -4.73 -2.76
N ARG A 27 3.01 -5.35 -1.62
CA ARG A 27 2.72 -6.76 -1.31
C ARG A 27 1.49 -6.92 -0.43
N ALA A 28 0.93 -5.82 0.09
CA ALA A 28 -0.27 -5.88 0.90
C ALA A 28 -1.47 -6.34 0.08
N ASP A 29 -2.35 -7.12 0.70
CA ASP A 29 -3.63 -7.50 0.10
C ASP A 29 -4.59 -6.29 0.04
N TRP A 30 -4.45 -5.36 0.99
CA TRP A 30 -5.28 -4.15 1.10
C TRP A 30 -4.47 -2.98 1.66
N ILE A 31 -4.78 -1.77 1.19
CA ILE A 31 -4.18 -0.51 1.63
C ILE A 31 -5.30 0.44 2.05
N ILE A 32 -5.09 1.14 3.17
CA ILE A 32 -5.85 2.32 3.55
C ILE A 32 -4.85 3.48 3.57
N ASP A 33 -5.03 4.44 2.67
CA ASP A 33 -4.15 5.59 2.53
C ASP A 33 -4.76 6.80 3.25
N LEU A 34 -4.02 7.35 4.21
CA LEU A 34 -4.44 8.48 5.03
C LEU A 34 -3.73 9.76 4.57
N GLY A 35 -4.45 10.87 4.60
CA GLY A 35 -3.91 12.16 4.19
C GLY A 35 -5.02 13.21 4.04
N PRO A 36 -4.91 14.15 3.07
CA PRO A 36 -3.83 14.28 2.09
C PRO A 36 -2.48 14.68 2.70
N GLU A 37 -2.50 15.45 3.79
CA GLU A 37 -1.30 15.92 4.49
C GLU A 37 -1.16 15.28 5.88
N GLY A 38 -0.08 15.62 6.59
CA GLY A 38 0.06 15.33 8.01
C GLY A 38 -0.62 16.36 8.92
N GLY A 39 -0.90 15.99 10.17
CA GLY A 39 -1.44 16.91 11.17
C GLY A 39 -2.84 17.41 10.84
N SER A 40 -3.08 18.72 10.95
CA SER A 40 -4.40 19.33 10.73
C SER A 40 -4.88 19.32 9.28
N GLY A 41 -3.98 19.11 8.32
CA GLY A 41 -4.33 18.94 6.89
C GLY A 41 -4.60 17.49 6.49
N GLY A 42 -4.58 16.56 7.45
CA GLY A 42 -4.80 15.14 7.24
C GLY A 42 -6.07 14.61 7.90
N GLY A 43 -6.08 13.29 8.12
CA GLY A 43 -7.15 12.60 8.87
C GLY A 43 -8.29 12.06 7.99
N GLU A 44 -8.18 12.18 6.67
CA GLU A 44 -9.12 11.58 5.74
C GLU A 44 -8.60 10.26 5.15
N ILE A 45 -9.52 9.37 4.79
CA ILE A 45 -9.23 8.24 3.92
C ILE A 45 -9.19 8.76 2.48
N VAL A 46 -7.99 8.89 1.94
CA VAL A 46 -7.72 9.40 0.60
C VAL A 46 -7.93 8.32 -0.46
N ALA A 47 -7.57 7.08 -0.12
CA ALA A 47 -7.81 5.89 -0.92
C ALA A 47 -7.95 4.65 -0.03
N SER A 48 -8.71 3.65 -0.49
CA SER A 48 -8.81 2.33 0.13
C SER A 48 -9.04 1.28 -0.94
N GLY A 49 -8.26 0.22 -0.95
CA GLY A 49 -8.30 -0.78 -2.03
C GLY A 49 -7.08 -1.68 -2.09
N THR A 50 -7.01 -2.51 -3.13
CA THR A 50 -5.78 -3.23 -3.47
C THR A 50 -4.67 -2.24 -3.89
N PRO A 51 -3.39 -2.65 -3.88
CA PRO A 51 -2.29 -1.85 -4.41
C PRO A 51 -2.56 -1.26 -5.80
N GLU A 52 -3.14 -2.03 -6.70
CA GLU A 52 -3.48 -1.61 -8.06
C GLU A 52 -4.59 -0.56 -8.08
N GLN A 53 -5.61 -0.71 -7.21
CA GLN A 53 -6.71 0.26 -7.12
C GLN A 53 -6.22 1.60 -6.54
N VAL A 54 -5.44 1.55 -5.45
CA VAL A 54 -4.86 2.76 -4.84
C VAL A 54 -3.93 3.48 -5.81
N ALA A 55 -3.15 2.74 -6.61
CA ALA A 55 -2.28 3.32 -7.64
C ALA A 55 -3.02 4.12 -8.74
N LEU A 56 -4.34 3.95 -8.88
CA LEU A 56 -5.16 4.73 -9.82
C LEU A 56 -5.70 6.03 -9.21
N VAL A 57 -5.63 6.18 -7.88
CA VAL A 57 -6.20 7.32 -7.17
C VAL A 57 -5.24 8.51 -7.21
N LYS A 58 -5.55 9.52 -8.04
CA LYS A 58 -4.69 10.71 -8.24
C LYS A 58 -4.43 11.50 -6.95
N ARG A 59 -5.38 11.55 -6.03
CA ARG A 59 -5.25 12.26 -4.74
C ARG A 59 -4.36 11.54 -3.72
N SER A 60 -4.00 10.28 -3.96
CA SER A 60 -3.16 9.47 -3.07
C SER A 60 -1.69 9.66 -3.41
N PHE A 61 -0.90 10.23 -2.49
CA PHE A 61 0.55 10.30 -2.66
C PHE A 61 1.15 8.90 -2.76
N THR A 62 0.73 7.99 -1.89
CA THR A 62 1.12 6.57 -1.95
C THR A 62 0.84 5.96 -3.32
N GLY A 63 -0.35 6.18 -3.88
CA GLY A 63 -0.75 5.70 -5.20
C GLY A 63 0.14 6.20 -6.34
N GLN A 64 0.53 7.49 -6.30
CA GLN A 64 1.41 8.10 -7.31
C GLN A 64 2.79 7.40 -7.37
N PHE A 65 3.36 7.04 -6.22
CA PHE A 65 4.65 6.34 -6.16
C PHE A 65 4.53 4.82 -6.36
N LEU A 66 3.39 4.23 -6.00
CA LEU A 66 3.14 2.80 -6.13
C LEU A 66 2.93 2.37 -7.59
N GLY A 67 2.24 3.18 -8.38
CA GLY A 67 1.90 2.87 -9.79
C GLY A 67 3.11 2.47 -10.67
N PRO A 68 4.20 3.24 -10.71
CA PRO A 68 5.41 2.88 -11.46
C PRO A 68 6.03 1.55 -11.04
N LEU A 69 6.04 1.24 -9.73
CA LEU A 69 6.64 0.01 -9.20
C LEU A 69 5.86 -1.24 -9.61
N LEU A 70 4.52 -1.15 -9.63
CA LEU A 70 3.65 -2.24 -10.08
C LEU A 70 3.82 -2.53 -11.58
N LYS A 71 3.96 -1.49 -12.41
CA LYS A 71 4.22 -1.63 -13.85
C LYS A 71 5.55 -2.34 -14.16
N ARG A 72 6.58 -2.11 -13.33
CA ARG A 72 7.91 -2.74 -13.50
C ARG A 72 7.87 -4.27 -13.28
N ARG A 73 7.06 -4.74 -12.33
CA ARG A 73 6.86 -6.18 -12.08
C ARG A 73 6.23 -6.91 -13.28
N ARG A 74 5.30 -6.24 -13.95
CA ARG A 74 4.55 -6.81 -15.09
C ARG A 74 5.38 -6.95 -16.38
N LYS A 75 6.53 -6.26 -16.48
CA LYS A 75 7.50 -6.43 -17.59
C LYS A 75 8.52 -7.54 -17.33
N ALA A 76 8.65 -8.01 -16.09
CA ALA A 76 9.65 -8.99 -15.68
C ALA A 76 9.07 -10.41 -15.47
N ALA A 77 7.76 -10.57 -15.71
CA ALA A 77 7.01 -11.83 -15.69
C ALA A 77 6.46 -12.09 -17.09
#